data_AF-M4T1C9-F1
#
_entry.id   AF-M4T1C9-F1
#
_cell.length_a   1.000
_cell.length_b   1.000
_cell.length_c   1.000
_cell.angle_alpha   90.00
_cell.angle_beta   90.00
_cell.angle_gamma   90.00
#
_symmetry.space_group_name_H-M   'P 1'
#
loop_
_entity.id
_entity.type
_entity.pdbx_description
1 polymer ?
#
loop_
_entity_poly.entity_id
_entity_poly.type
_entity_poly.pdbx_seq_one_letter_code
_entity_poly.pdbx_strand_id
1 'polypeptide(L)'
;MLVAASTGVVLLIIARTAEPAAKYAMLQTTWGPICDLSAELDGTPNNSLYITANVLRKQAAFRIYALRTTIYLQANPADPDGKALTALQAYFDTIAIKIQNDDITAGATQLFRAEKYSSYLKGRIDEFLQIAKDVSSEATHGCFATTGTNKAVTSAATIGDKECKLAASDVAERDVSPRQITKNGYPHLRKPADNAGDGQARGTVECKLLVRHSTDGIGHTAGGHPVWPTPQAT
;
A
#
# COMPACT_ATOMS: atom_id res chain seq x y z
N MET A 1 -9.45 -27.64 -18.95
CA MET A 1 -9.04 -26.63 -19.96
C MET A 1 -9.95 -25.42 -19.81
N LEU A 2 -9.43 -24.32 -19.26
CA LEU A 2 -10.06 -23.01 -19.31
C LEU A 2 -9.04 -22.06 -19.94
N VAL A 3 -9.39 -21.52 -21.11
CA VAL A 3 -8.57 -20.55 -21.84
C VAL A 3 -8.73 -19.21 -21.12
N ALA A 4 -7.67 -18.77 -20.43
CA ALA A 4 -7.61 -17.43 -19.85
C ALA A 4 -7.24 -16.43 -20.96
N ALA A 5 -8.24 -15.68 -21.43
CA ALA A 5 -8.02 -14.54 -22.32
C ALA A 5 -7.25 -13.45 -21.56
N SER A 6 -5.96 -13.30 -21.86
CA SER A 6 -5.12 -12.23 -21.34
C SER A 6 -5.50 -10.91 -22.01
N THR A 7 -6.39 -10.14 -21.39
CA THR A 7 -6.62 -8.75 -21.78
C THR A 7 -5.48 -7.91 -21.18
N GLY A 8 -4.48 -7.63 -22.01
CA GLY A 8 -3.44 -6.68 -21.68
C GLY A 8 -4.04 -5.29 -21.48
N VAL A 9 -3.93 -4.74 -20.27
CA VAL A 9 -4.23 -3.33 -20.02
C VAL A 9 -3.09 -2.52 -20.63
N VAL A 10 -3.31 -1.97 -21.82
CA VAL A 10 -2.44 -0.96 -22.41
C VAL A 10 -2.64 0.32 -21.60
N LEU A 11 -1.63 0.70 -20.82
CA LEU A 11 -1.57 1.98 -20.13
C LEU A 11 -1.32 3.08 -21.18
N LEU A 12 -2.38 3.58 -21.80
CA LEU A 12 -2.32 4.79 -22.62
C LEU A 12 -1.98 5.96 -21.71
N ILE A 13 -0.73 6.42 -21.76
CA ILE A 13 -0.34 7.71 -21.18
C ILE A 13 -1.02 8.78 -22.03
N ILE A 14 -2.24 9.17 -21.65
CA ILE A 14 -2.89 10.34 -22.19
C ILE A 14 -2.08 11.53 -21.68
N ALA A 15 -1.18 12.04 -22.52
CA ALA A 15 -0.53 13.32 -22.30
C ALA A 15 -1.62 14.41 -22.39
N ARG A 16 -2.30 14.67 -21.28
CA ARG A 16 -3.14 15.87 -21.15
C ARG A 16 -2.22 17.07 -21.28
N THR A 17 -2.56 18.00 -22.16
CA THR A 17 -1.90 19.30 -22.25
C THR A 17 -1.98 19.97 -20.88
N ALA A 18 -0.83 20.31 -20.31
CA ALA A 18 -0.79 21.06 -19.05
C ALA A 18 -1.39 22.43 -19.31
N GLU A 19 -2.55 22.70 -18.70
CA GLU A 19 -3.19 24.00 -18.81
C GLU A 19 -2.46 25.04 -17.94
N PRO A 20 -2.33 26.30 -18.40
CA PRO A 20 -1.57 27.35 -17.72
C PRO A 20 -2.09 27.71 -16.32
N ALA A 21 -3.31 27.31 -15.96
CA ALA A 21 -3.88 27.48 -14.63
C ALA A 21 -3.37 26.45 -13.59
N ALA A 22 -2.73 25.37 -14.04
CA ALA A 22 -2.41 24.21 -13.19
C ALA A 22 -1.10 24.36 -12.39
N LYS A 23 -0.83 25.52 -11.79
CA LYS A 23 0.48 25.87 -11.22
C LYS A 23 0.60 25.90 -9.69
N TYR A 24 -0.48 25.52 -9.02
CA TYR A 24 -0.58 25.65 -7.58
C TYR A 24 -0.43 24.31 -6.85
N ALA A 25 -0.08 24.40 -5.57
CA ALA A 25 0.03 23.27 -4.65
C ALA A 25 -1.22 22.38 -4.66
N MET A 26 -1.05 21.08 -4.40
CA MET A 26 -2.18 20.17 -4.22
C MET A 26 -2.96 20.55 -2.95
N LEU A 27 -4.29 20.54 -3.02
CA LEU A 27 -5.14 20.68 -1.83
C LEU A 27 -5.10 19.41 -0.99
N GLN A 28 -5.39 19.55 0.31
CA GLN A 28 -5.49 18.41 1.23
C GLN A 28 -6.52 17.37 0.82
N THR A 29 -7.59 17.79 0.16
CA THR A 29 -8.57 16.87 -0.44
C THR A 29 -8.02 16.04 -1.61
N THR A 30 -6.85 16.39 -2.13
CA THR A 30 -6.16 15.70 -3.23
C THR A 30 -5.01 14.86 -2.70
N TRP A 31 -4.09 15.45 -1.92
CA TRP A 31 -2.92 14.72 -1.41
C TRP A 31 -3.21 13.90 -0.16
N GLY A 32 -4.22 14.27 0.64
CA GLY A 32 -4.58 13.56 1.87
C GLY A 32 -4.91 12.08 1.61
N PRO A 33 -5.82 11.76 0.69
CA PRO A 33 -6.10 10.36 0.34
C PRO A 33 -4.89 9.58 -0.19
N ILE A 34 -3.89 10.25 -0.77
CA ILE A 34 -2.64 9.62 -1.20
C ILE A 34 -1.80 9.22 0.02
N CYS A 35 -1.74 10.07 1.05
CA CYS A 35 -1.11 9.73 2.33
C CYS A 35 -1.82 8.55 3.02
N ASP A 36 -3.16 8.55 3.04
CA ASP A 36 -3.92 7.43 3.61
C ASP A 36 -3.63 6.12 2.86
N LEU A 37 -3.55 6.17 1.53
CA LEU A 37 -3.20 5.02 0.70
C LEU A 37 -1.78 4.53 1.01
N SER A 38 -0.80 5.43 1.13
CA SER A 38 0.56 5.03 1.50
C SER A 38 0.63 4.37 2.88
N ALA A 39 -0.14 4.88 3.86
CA ALA A 39 -0.22 4.29 5.19
C ALA A 39 -0.87 2.90 5.19
N GLU A 40 -1.89 2.69 4.37
CA GLU A 40 -2.50 1.36 4.20
C GLU A 40 -1.54 0.37 3.54
N LEU A 41 -0.80 0.81 2.53
CA LEU A 41 0.19 -0.02 1.84
C LEU A 41 1.35 -0.42 2.78
N ASP A 42 1.69 0.43 3.77
CA ASP A 42 2.67 0.12 4.82
C ASP A 42 2.18 -1.01 5.75
N GLY A 43 0.86 -1.16 5.87
CA GLY A 43 0.22 -2.22 6.64
C GLY A 43 0.18 -3.58 5.95
N THR A 44 0.44 -3.67 4.63
CA THR A 44 0.35 -4.93 3.88
C THR A 44 1.25 -6.03 4.45
N PRO A 45 2.55 -5.81 4.72
CA PRO A 45 3.41 -6.84 5.30
C PRO A 45 2.93 -7.33 6.68
N ASN A 46 2.38 -6.43 7.50
CA ASN A 46 1.84 -6.78 8.81
C ASN A 46 0.66 -7.75 8.70
N ASN A 47 -0.23 -7.47 7.74
CA ASN A 47 -1.39 -8.31 7.48
C ASN A 47 -1.00 -9.66 6.86
N SER A 48 -0.02 -9.70 5.96
CA SER A 48 0.52 -10.95 5.42
C SER A 48 1.11 -11.83 6.52
N LEU A 49 1.86 -11.24 7.46
CA LEU A 49 2.40 -11.95 8.61
C LEU A 49 1.28 -12.50 9.50
N TYR A 50 0.24 -11.69 9.77
CA TYR A 50 -0.95 -12.12 10.51
C TYR A 50 -1.68 -13.30 9.85
N ILE A 51 -1.91 -13.24 8.54
CA ILE A 51 -2.55 -14.33 7.78
C ILE A 51 -1.70 -15.60 7.87
N THR A 52 -0.39 -15.49 7.58
CA THR A 52 0.54 -16.63 7.59
C THR A 52 0.62 -17.28 8.97
N ALA A 53 0.77 -16.46 10.02
CA ALA A 53 0.82 -16.95 11.40
C ALA A 53 -0.47 -17.69 11.78
N ASN A 54 -1.63 -17.16 11.39
CA ASN A 54 -2.91 -17.81 11.65
C ASN A 54 -3.10 -19.12 10.88
N VAL A 55 -2.64 -19.19 9.63
CA VAL A 55 -2.65 -20.44 8.84
C VAL A 55 -1.78 -21.51 9.53
N LEU A 56 -0.56 -21.16 9.93
CA LEU A 56 0.36 -22.08 10.59
C LEU A 56 -0.14 -22.51 11.98
N ARG A 57 -0.74 -21.60 12.77
CA ARG A 57 -1.37 -21.96 14.06
C ARG A 57 -2.53 -22.94 13.87
N LYS A 58 -3.37 -22.73 12.86
CA LYS A 58 -4.47 -23.66 12.54
C LYS A 58 -3.94 -25.03 12.14
N GLN A 59 -2.93 -25.08 11.26
CA GLN A 59 -2.26 -26.32 10.89
C GLN A 59 -1.71 -27.06 12.11
N ALA A 60 -1.01 -26.34 13.00
CA ALA A 60 -0.44 -26.90 14.22
C ALA A 60 -1.53 -27.46 15.15
N ALA A 61 -2.66 -26.76 15.30
CA ALA A 61 -3.79 -27.24 16.09
C ALA A 61 -4.33 -28.57 15.56
N PHE A 62 -4.52 -28.70 14.25
CA PHE A 62 -4.97 -29.96 13.64
C PHE A 62 -3.98 -31.10 13.86
N ARG A 63 -2.67 -30.85 13.74
CA ARG A 63 -1.64 -31.86 14.07
C ARG A 63 -1.68 -32.28 15.53
N ILE A 64 -1.88 -31.33 16.45
CA ILE A 64 -2.01 -31.62 17.88
C ILE A 64 -3.24 -32.50 18.13
N TYR A 65 -4.37 -32.23 17.47
CA TYR A 65 -5.57 -33.06 17.61
C TYR A 65 -5.38 -34.49 17.07
N ALA A 66 -4.71 -34.65 15.92
CA ALA A 66 -4.35 -35.96 15.39
C ALA A 66 -3.47 -36.73 16.38
N LEU A 67 -2.39 -36.10 16.86
CA LEU A 67 -1.46 -36.71 17.83
C LEU A 67 -2.14 -37.11 19.13
N ARG A 68 -3.01 -36.27 19.68
CA ARG A 68 -3.80 -36.62 20.89
C ARG A 68 -4.67 -37.85 20.65
N THR A 69 -5.30 -37.93 19.49
CA THR A 69 -6.14 -39.07 19.12
C THR A 69 -5.31 -40.35 18.97
N THR A 70 -4.13 -40.26 18.34
CA THR A 70 -3.18 -41.36 18.25
C THR A 70 -2.71 -41.83 19.63
N ILE A 71 -2.28 -40.91 20.50
CA ILE A 71 -1.82 -41.25 21.85
C ILE A 71 -2.93 -41.95 22.65
N TYR A 72 -4.17 -41.44 22.56
CA TYR A 72 -5.31 -42.06 23.23
C TYR A 72 -5.55 -43.49 22.75
N LEU A 73 -5.55 -43.73 21.43
CA LEU A 73 -5.72 -45.06 20.83
C LEU A 73 -4.61 -46.03 21.24
N GLN A 74 -3.36 -45.55 21.33
CA GLN A 74 -2.23 -46.37 21.78
C GLN A 74 -2.32 -46.71 23.27
N ALA A 75 -2.80 -45.78 24.10
CA ALA A 75 -3.01 -46.01 25.53
C ALA A 75 -4.22 -46.91 25.82
N ASN A 76 -5.23 -46.91 24.93
CA ASN A 76 -6.50 -47.62 25.09
C ASN A 76 -6.81 -48.50 23.87
N PRO A 77 -6.02 -49.56 23.60
CA PRO A 77 -6.14 -50.35 22.36
C PRO A 77 -7.46 -51.15 22.25
N ALA A 78 -8.18 -51.34 23.36
CA ALA A 78 -9.46 -52.03 23.41
C ALA A 78 -10.68 -51.09 23.47
N ASP A 79 -10.48 -49.79 23.22
CA ASP A 79 -11.57 -48.81 23.23
C ASP A 79 -12.65 -49.18 22.20
N PRO A 80 -13.94 -49.24 22.60
CA PRO A 80 -15.03 -49.64 21.71
C PRO A 80 -15.21 -48.71 20.50
N ASP A 81 -14.78 -47.45 20.62
CA ASP A 81 -14.84 -46.43 19.57
C ASP A 81 -13.55 -46.34 18.74
N GLY A 82 -12.62 -47.29 18.88
CA GLY A 82 -11.30 -47.24 18.25
C GLY A 82 -11.31 -46.98 16.74
N LYS A 83 -12.30 -47.50 16.01
CA LYS A 83 -12.49 -47.22 14.57
C LYS A 83 -12.88 -45.76 14.30
N ALA A 84 -13.81 -45.21 15.09
CA ALA A 84 -14.26 -43.83 14.95
C ALA A 84 -13.14 -42.84 15.29
N LEU A 85 -12.38 -43.12 16.35
CA LEU A 85 -11.21 -42.34 16.73
C LEU A 85 -10.09 -42.42 15.68
N THR A 86 -9.87 -43.58 15.06
CA THR A 86 -8.90 -43.70 13.95
C THR A 86 -9.33 -42.84 12.75
N ALA A 87 -10.63 -42.83 12.42
CA ALA A 87 -11.15 -41.96 11.36
C ALA A 87 -10.98 -40.46 11.71
N LEU A 88 -11.21 -40.09 12.97
CA LEU A 88 -11.03 -38.72 13.46
C LEU A 88 -9.56 -38.27 13.40
N GLN A 89 -8.62 -39.15 13.76
CA GLN A 89 -7.18 -38.90 13.60
C GLN A 89 -6.83 -38.63 12.13
N ALA A 90 -7.23 -39.53 11.23
CA ALA A 90 -6.97 -39.40 9.80
C ALA A 90 -7.59 -38.11 9.23
N TYR A 91 -8.76 -37.71 9.70
CA TYR A 91 -9.41 -36.44 9.33
C TYR A 91 -8.54 -35.24 9.72
N PHE A 92 -8.08 -35.16 10.97
CA PHE A 92 -7.23 -34.06 11.43
C PHE A 92 -5.90 -34.01 10.68
N ASP A 93 -5.25 -35.14 10.43
CA ASP A 93 -4.02 -35.21 9.64
C ASP A 93 -4.23 -34.75 8.20
N THR A 94 -5.33 -35.19 7.57
CA THR A 94 -5.67 -34.80 6.20
C THR A 94 -5.86 -33.28 6.09
N ILE A 95 -6.54 -32.67 7.06
CA ILE A 95 -6.70 -31.21 7.08
C ILE A 95 -5.36 -30.51 7.26
N ALA A 96 -4.52 -30.97 8.18
CA ALA A 96 -3.20 -30.36 8.40
C ALA A 96 -2.31 -30.43 7.14
N ILE A 97 -2.32 -31.56 6.43
CA ILE A 97 -1.61 -31.72 5.16
C ILE A 97 -2.20 -30.82 4.09
N LYS A 98 -3.53 -30.73 4.00
CA LYS A 98 -4.20 -29.86 3.04
C LYS A 98 -3.83 -28.39 3.25
N ILE A 99 -3.89 -27.89 4.49
CA ILE A 99 -3.49 -26.52 4.82
C ILE A 99 -2.05 -26.25 4.36
N GLN A 100 -1.13 -27.17 4.65
CA GLN A 100 0.27 -27.04 4.23
C GLN A 100 0.42 -26.99 2.71
N ASN A 101 -0.26 -27.90 1.99
CA ASN A 101 -0.19 -27.96 0.54
C ASN A 101 -0.81 -26.72 -0.12
N ASP A 102 -1.97 -26.27 0.35
CA ASP A 102 -2.65 -25.08 -0.16
C ASP A 102 -1.78 -23.82 0.07
N ASP A 103 -1.12 -23.72 1.22
CA ASP A 103 -0.23 -22.61 1.54
C ASP A 103 1.04 -22.59 0.65
N ILE A 104 1.71 -23.75 0.49
CA ILE A 104 2.91 -23.87 -0.35
C ILE A 104 2.59 -23.63 -1.83
N THR A 105 1.46 -24.13 -2.32
CA THR A 105 1.13 -24.07 -3.76
C THR A 105 0.49 -22.75 -4.19
N ALA A 106 -0.24 -22.08 -3.30
CA ALA A 106 -1.00 -20.87 -3.66
C ALA A 106 -0.90 -19.76 -2.62
N GLY A 107 -1.08 -20.07 -1.33
CA GLY A 107 -1.18 -19.07 -0.25
C GLY A 107 0.02 -18.14 -0.19
N ALA A 108 1.23 -18.69 -0.03
CA ALA A 108 2.47 -17.92 0.04
C ALA A 108 2.71 -17.09 -1.23
N THR A 109 2.43 -17.63 -2.42
CA THR A 109 2.60 -16.91 -3.68
C THR A 109 1.66 -15.70 -3.78
N GLN A 110 0.42 -15.82 -3.31
CA GLN A 110 -0.54 -14.71 -3.31
C GLN A 110 -0.10 -13.60 -2.34
N LEU A 111 0.36 -13.97 -1.14
CA LEU A 111 0.85 -13.02 -0.14
C LEU A 111 2.10 -12.27 -0.63
N PHE A 112 3.12 -12.98 -1.11
CA PHE A 112 4.33 -12.33 -1.65
C PHE A 112 4.03 -11.43 -2.85
N ARG A 113 3.05 -11.81 -3.68
CA ARG A 113 2.60 -10.97 -4.79
C ARG A 113 1.97 -9.68 -4.27
N ALA A 114 1.08 -9.77 -3.28
CA ALA A 114 0.43 -8.62 -2.68
C ALA A 114 1.47 -7.68 -2.02
N GLU A 115 2.42 -8.23 -1.27
CA GLU A 115 3.54 -7.48 -0.68
C GLU A 115 4.38 -6.79 -1.75
N LYS A 116 4.84 -7.53 -2.77
CA LYS A 116 5.67 -6.97 -3.85
C LYS A 116 5.00 -5.76 -4.49
N TYR A 117 3.73 -5.89 -4.88
CA TYR A 117 3.03 -4.79 -5.54
C TYR A 117 2.70 -3.65 -4.58
N SER A 118 2.37 -3.95 -3.32
CA SER A 118 2.07 -2.93 -2.33
C SER A 118 3.30 -2.11 -1.98
N SER A 119 4.42 -2.76 -1.66
CA SER A 119 5.69 -2.10 -1.34
C SER A 119 6.25 -1.33 -2.54
N TYR A 120 6.12 -1.86 -3.76
CA TYR A 120 6.51 -1.14 -4.97
C TYR A 120 5.66 0.13 -5.15
N LEU A 121 4.33 0.03 -5.01
CA LEU A 121 3.45 1.20 -5.14
C LEU A 121 3.70 2.23 -4.02
N LYS A 122 3.85 1.77 -2.77
CA LYS A 122 4.18 2.65 -1.63
C LYS A 122 5.47 3.41 -1.89
N GLY A 123 6.55 2.73 -2.28
CA GLY A 123 7.82 3.39 -2.58
C GLY A 123 7.70 4.47 -3.66
N ARG A 124 6.88 4.24 -4.70
CA ARG A 124 6.63 5.23 -5.76
C ARG A 124 5.82 6.44 -5.26
N ILE A 125 4.84 6.21 -4.39
CA ILE A 125 4.05 7.26 -3.77
C ILE A 125 4.91 8.08 -2.81
N ASP A 126 5.65 7.39 -1.93
CA ASP A 126 6.48 8.02 -0.89
C ASP A 126 7.59 8.86 -1.52
N GLU A 127 8.25 8.35 -2.57
CA GLU A 127 9.26 9.11 -3.31
C GLU A 127 8.68 10.40 -3.91
N PHE A 128 7.52 10.31 -4.58
CA PHE A 128 6.89 11.49 -5.16
C PHE A 128 6.49 12.50 -4.08
N LEU A 129 5.90 12.03 -2.97
CA LEU A 129 5.51 12.89 -1.86
C LEU A 129 6.73 13.51 -1.19
N GLN A 130 7.84 12.79 -1.07
CA GLN A 130 9.08 13.29 -0.48
C GLN A 130 9.71 14.36 -1.37
N ILE A 131 9.85 14.11 -2.68
CA ILE A 131 10.29 15.14 -3.64
C ILE A 131 9.38 16.37 -3.55
N ALA A 132 8.06 16.18 -3.50
CA ALA A 132 7.12 17.30 -3.38
C ALA A 132 7.24 18.05 -2.03
N LYS A 133 7.63 17.38 -0.94
CA LYS A 133 7.89 18.01 0.36
C LYS A 133 9.16 18.87 0.29
N ASP A 134 10.18 18.35 -0.38
CA ASP A 134 11.49 19.00 -0.52
C ASP A 134 11.46 20.15 -1.55
N VAL A 135 10.54 20.11 -2.53
CA VAL A 135 10.19 21.25 -3.39
C VAL A 135 9.29 22.22 -2.62
N SER A 136 9.85 22.81 -1.57
CA SER A 136 9.26 23.86 -0.76
C SER A 136 10.31 24.91 -0.44
N SER A 137 9.97 26.19 -0.57
CA SER A 137 10.82 27.30 -0.10
C SER A 137 10.01 28.22 0.80
N GLU A 138 10.04 29.54 0.58
CA GLU A 138 9.36 30.58 1.39
C GLU A 138 7.84 30.34 1.57
N ALA A 139 7.12 31.26 2.22
CA ALA A 139 5.71 31.11 2.56
C ALA A 139 4.79 30.74 1.36
N THR A 140 5.16 31.12 0.14
CA THR A 140 4.34 31.02 -1.09
C THR A 140 4.79 29.91 -2.06
N HIS A 141 5.82 29.13 -1.71
CA HIS A 141 6.33 28.07 -2.59
C HIS A 141 6.34 26.72 -1.87
N GLY A 142 5.62 25.75 -2.43
CA GLY A 142 5.48 24.40 -1.89
C GLY A 142 4.42 23.60 -2.63
N CYS A 143 4.50 22.28 -2.58
CA CYS A 143 3.59 21.41 -3.34
C CYS A 143 2.35 20.92 -2.58
N PHE A 144 2.21 21.32 -1.32
CA PHE A 144 1.06 20.99 -0.48
C PHE A 144 0.41 22.24 0.10
N ALA A 145 -0.92 22.30 0.01
CA ALA A 145 -1.76 23.31 0.64
C ALA A 145 -2.79 22.65 1.55
N THR A 146 -3.27 23.39 2.55
CA THR A 146 -4.37 22.96 3.42
C THR A 146 -5.71 23.17 2.71
N THR A 147 -6.42 24.28 2.97
CA THR A 147 -7.79 24.55 2.53
C THR A 147 -7.93 25.78 1.61
N GLY A 148 -7.03 25.94 0.64
CA GLY A 148 -7.20 26.93 -0.43
C GLY A 148 -5.94 27.72 -0.77
N THR A 149 -5.45 28.55 0.14
CA THR A 149 -4.36 29.53 -0.13
C THR A 149 -3.15 29.37 0.77
N ASN A 150 -3.24 28.50 1.79
CA ASN A 150 -2.19 28.34 2.79
C ASN A 150 -1.33 27.13 2.47
N LYS A 151 -0.01 27.32 2.49
CA LYS A 151 0.95 26.23 2.37
C LYS A 151 0.83 25.31 3.59
N ALA A 152 0.86 24.00 3.35
CA ALA A 152 0.90 23.03 4.43
C ALA A 152 2.30 22.99 5.05
N VAL A 153 2.38 23.03 6.37
CA VAL A 153 3.64 22.81 7.11
C VAL A 153 3.97 21.33 7.06
N THR A 154 5.21 20.99 6.70
CA THR A 154 5.65 19.60 6.60
C THR A 154 6.58 19.25 7.75
N SER A 155 6.52 18.00 8.19
CA SER A 155 7.45 17.42 9.17
C SER A 155 7.89 16.03 8.70
N ALA A 156 8.69 15.33 9.50
CA ALA A 156 9.06 13.95 9.21
C ALA A 156 7.82 13.02 9.12
N ALA A 157 6.80 13.26 9.95
CA ALA A 157 5.63 12.37 10.06
C ALA A 157 4.33 12.96 9.47
N THR A 158 4.28 14.25 9.19
CA THR A 158 3.04 14.94 8.80
C THR A 158 3.21 15.83 7.57
N ILE A 159 2.10 16.00 6.84
CA ILE A 159 1.91 17.08 5.88
C ILE A 159 0.66 17.84 6.36
N GLY A 160 0.83 19.11 6.71
CA GLY A 160 -0.19 19.86 7.44
C GLY A 160 -0.48 19.21 8.80
N ASP A 161 -1.76 19.04 9.09
CA ASP A 161 -2.29 18.37 10.28
C ASP A 161 -2.50 16.86 10.08
N LYS A 162 -2.21 16.32 8.89
CA LYS A 162 -2.46 14.92 8.55
C LYS A 162 -1.20 14.07 8.65
N GLU A 163 -1.34 12.89 9.23
CA GLU A 163 -0.29 11.87 9.25
C GLU A 163 0.02 11.41 7.81
N CYS A 164 1.31 11.43 7.47
CA CYS A 164 1.83 11.07 6.15
C CYS A 164 3.29 10.65 6.27
N LYS A 165 3.51 9.50 6.94
CA LYS A 165 4.84 8.95 7.17
C LYS A 165 5.37 8.31 5.88
N LEU A 166 6.38 8.94 5.29
CA LEU A 166 6.99 8.52 4.02
C LEU A 166 8.15 7.55 4.25
N ALA A 167 7.89 6.53 5.06
CA ALA A 167 8.86 5.50 5.40
C ALA A 167 8.14 4.17 5.58
N ALA A 168 8.87 3.08 5.35
CA ALA A 168 8.40 1.76 5.73
C ALA A 168 8.46 1.61 7.27
N SER A 169 7.42 1.04 7.86
CA SER A 169 7.43 0.66 9.27
C SER A 169 7.94 -0.76 9.47
N ASP A 170 8.34 -1.07 10.71
CA ASP A 170 8.72 -2.42 11.08
C ASP A 170 7.55 -3.39 10.91
N VAL A 171 7.88 -4.60 10.47
CA VAL A 171 6.88 -5.65 10.29
C VAL A 171 6.51 -6.26 11.63
N ALA A 172 5.22 -6.24 11.95
CA ALA A 172 4.66 -6.85 13.14
C ALA A 172 3.35 -7.57 12.80
N GLU A 173 3.04 -8.65 13.51
CA GLU A 173 1.80 -9.39 13.30
C GLU A 173 0.58 -8.53 13.68
N ARG A 174 -0.14 -8.02 12.68
CA ARG A 174 -1.30 -7.16 12.89
C ARG A 174 -2.32 -7.36 11.78
N ASP A 175 -3.58 -7.52 12.17
CA ASP A 175 -4.70 -7.48 11.22
C ASP A 175 -4.87 -6.05 10.70
N VAL A 176 -4.78 -5.88 9.38
CA VAL A 176 -5.00 -4.60 8.71
C VAL A 176 -6.12 -4.78 7.69
N SER A 177 -7.25 -4.15 7.97
CA SER A 177 -8.39 -4.13 7.06
C SER A 177 -8.24 -3.01 6.02
N PRO A 178 -8.22 -3.32 4.71
CA PRO A 178 -8.07 -2.31 3.67
C PRO A 178 -9.33 -1.45 3.54
N ARG A 179 -9.12 -0.14 3.41
CA ARG A 179 -10.13 0.91 3.23
C ARG A 179 -9.82 1.76 2.00
N GLN A 180 -8.55 1.98 1.69
CA GLN A 180 -8.06 2.78 0.57
C GLN A 180 -7.97 1.97 -0.73
N ILE A 181 -7.88 0.65 -0.63
CA ILE A 181 -7.89 -0.28 -1.75
C ILE A 181 -9.08 -1.22 -1.63
N THR A 182 -9.94 -1.21 -2.65
CA THR A 182 -11.10 -2.10 -2.74
C THR A 182 -11.03 -2.95 -4.00
N LYS A 183 -11.93 -3.94 -4.11
CA LYS A 183 -12.12 -4.68 -5.37
C LYS A 183 -12.40 -3.78 -6.58
N ASN A 184 -12.95 -2.59 -6.34
CA ASN A 184 -13.32 -1.63 -7.39
C ASN A 184 -12.22 -0.57 -7.65
N GLY A 185 -11.04 -0.71 -7.05
CA GLY A 185 -9.93 0.23 -7.18
C GLY A 185 -9.77 1.12 -5.94
N TYR A 186 -9.40 2.39 -6.14
CA TYR A 186 -9.04 3.34 -5.09
C TYR A 186 -10.17 4.37 -4.86
N PRO A 187 -11.16 4.09 -3.99
CA PRO A 187 -12.38 4.88 -3.90
C PRO A 187 -12.16 6.29 -3.35
N HIS A 188 -11.12 6.50 -2.55
CA HIS A 188 -10.85 7.77 -1.86
C HIS A 188 -9.91 8.68 -2.64
N LEU A 189 -9.22 8.18 -3.66
CA LEU A 189 -8.41 9.03 -4.51
C LEU A 189 -9.31 9.97 -5.32
N ARG A 190 -8.99 11.26 -5.25
CA ARG A 190 -9.74 12.28 -5.99
C ARG A 190 -9.63 11.98 -7.49
N LYS A 191 -10.77 11.91 -8.17
CA LYS A 191 -10.82 11.82 -9.63
C LYS A 191 -10.60 13.22 -10.21
N PRO A 192 -9.93 13.35 -11.36
CA PRO A 192 -9.88 14.63 -12.05
C PRO A 192 -11.31 15.05 -12.38
N ALA A 193 -11.74 16.24 -11.93
CA ALA A 193 -12.91 16.88 -12.47
C ALA A 193 -12.59 17.41 -13.88
N ASP A 194 -13.62 17.64 -14.70
CA ASP A 194 -13.46 18.22 -16.04
C ASP A 194 -13.00 19.70 -16.01
N ASN A 195 -13.01 20.34 -14.83
CA ASN A 195 -12.57 21.71 -14.63
C ASN A 195 -11.14 21.78 -14.10
N ALA A 196 -10.30 22.58 -14.76
CA ALA A 196 -8.93 22.84 -14.35
C ALA A 196 -8.84 23.46 -12.95
N GLY A 197 -7.91 22.94 -12.13
CA GLY A 197 -7.59 23.50 -10.82
C GLY A 197 -8.44 22.99 -9.64
N ASP A 198 -9.41 22.11 -9.85
CA ASP A 198 -10.28 21.59 -8.77
C ASP A 198 -9.53 20.78 -7.69
N GLY A 199 -8.35 20.25 -8.02
CA GLY A 199 -7.46 19.57 -7.08
C GLY A 199 -6.35 20.44 -6.48
N GLN A 200 -6.28 21.72 -6.86
CA GLN A 200 -5.17 22.62 -6.55
C GLN A 200 -5.62 23.85 -5.76
N ALA A 201 -4.66 24.42 -5.03
CA ALA A 201 -4.81 25.69 -4.35
C ALA A 201 -5.12 26.83 -5.32
N ARG A 202 -5.64 27.94 -4.79
CA ARG A 202 -5.88 29.17 -5.57
C ARG A 202 -4.85 30.24 -5.21
N GLY A 203 -4.20 30.80 -6.21
CA GLY A 203 -3.64 32.16 -6.19
C GLY A 203 -2.32 32.41 -5.43
N THR A 204 -1.87 31.57 -4.50
CA THR A 204 -0.75 31.98 -3.62
C THR A 204 0.34 30.93 -3.36
N VAL A 205 0.05 29.63 -3.45
CA VAL A 205 1.05 28.59 -3.20
C VAL A 205 1.43 27.91 -4.50
N GLU A 206 2.54 28.32 -5.09
CA GLU A 206 3.01 27.79 -6.36
C GLU A 206 3.84 26.51 -6.18
N CYS A 207 3.65 25.56 -7.10
CA CYS A 207 4.41 24.32 -7.15
C CYS A 207 4.82 23.99 -8.59
N LYS A 208 6.08 24.31 -8.92
CA LYS A 208 6.64 24.09 -10.27
C LYS A 208 6.74 22.61 -10.65
N LEU A 209 6.84 21.72 -9.66
CA LEU A 209 6.92 20.26 -9.88
C LEU A 209 5.69 19.70 -10.62
N LEU A 210 4.52 20.30 -10.41
CA LEU A 210 3.26 19.80 -10.97
C LEU A 210 2.95 20.35 -12.37
N VAL A 211 3.76 21.27 -12.88
CA VAL A 211 3.51 21.95 -14.15
C VAL A 211 4.55 21.55 -15.18
N ARG A 212 4.08 21.11 -16.33
CA ARG A 212 4.92 20.94 -17.52
C ARG A 212 4.88 22.21 -18.36
N HIS A 213 5.47 23.29 -17.85
CA HIS A 213 5.57 24.58 -18.53
C HIS A 213 6.98 25.18 -18.39
N SER A 214 7.46 25.88 -19.40
CA SER A 214 8.80 26.50 -19.41
C SER A 214 8.88 27.80 -18.60
N THR A 215 7.74 28.36 -18.20
CA THR A 215 7.70 29.59 -17.38
C THR A 215 7.35 29.29 -15.92
N ASP A 216 6.38 28.41 -15.66
CA ASP A 216 5.83 28.19 -14.32
C ASP A 216 6.06 26.77 -13.80
N GLY A 217 6.82 25.96 -14.54
CA GLY A 217 6.97 24.53 -14.29
C GLY A 217 8.40 24.06 -14.16
N ILE A 218 8.57 22.74 -14.18
CA ILE A 218 9.88 22.08 -14.00
C ILE A 218 10.90 22.45 -15.09
N GLY A 219 10.44 22.98 -16.23
CA GLY A 219 11.29 23.46 -17.33
C GLY A 219 11.68 24.94 -17.22
N HIS A 220 11.51 25.58 -16.05
CA HIS A 220 11.80 27.01 -15.87
C HIS A 220 13.27 27.34 -16.16
N THR A 221 13.51 28.26 -17.09
CA THR A 221 14.86 28.58 -17.61
C THR A 221 15.50 29.85 -17.05
N ALA A 222 14.92 30.51 -16.03
CA ALA A 222 15.55 31.66 -15.40
C ALA A 222 16.58 31.22 -14.33
N GLY A 223 17.86 31.21 -14.71
CA GLY A 223 19.00 31.66 -13.87
C GLY A 223 19.31 30.99 -12.53
N GLY A 224 18.76 29.83 -12.20
CA GLY A 224 19.11 29.11 -10.97
C GLY A 224 18.71 27.64 -11.08
N HIS A 225 19.67 26.78 -11.41
CA HIS A 225 19.44 25.34 -11.42
C HIS A 225 19.01 24.88 -10.02
N PRO A 226 17.98 24.02 -9.89
CA PRO A 226 17.80 23.27 -8.66
C PRO A 226 19.04 22.40 -8.48
N VAL A 227 19.88 22.75 -7.50
CA VAL A 227 20.96 21.88 -7.05
C VAL A 227 20.27 20.72 -6.33
N TRP A 228 20.16 19.59 -7.01
CA TRP A 228 19.81 18.33 -6.36
C TRP A 228 20.80 18.11 -5.21
N PRO A 229 20.35 17.82 -3.97
CA PRO A 229 21.26 17.53 -2.88
C PRO A 229 22.12 16.33 -3.29
N THR A 230 23.42 16.55 -3.42
CA THR A 230 24.36 15.44 -3.64
C THR A 230 24.29 14.52 -2.42
N PRO A 231 24.19 13.20 -2.62
CA PRO A 231 24.23 12.25 -1.51
C PRO A 231 25.50 12.49 -0.69
N GLN A 232 25.35 12.81 0.59
CA GLN A 232 26.50 12.81 1.49
C GLN A 232 26.89 11.34 1.68
N ALA A 233 28.02 10.96 1.08
CA ALA A 233 28.67 9.70 1.38
C ALA A 233 29.21 9.78 2.82
N THR A 234 28.66 8.93 3.69
CA THR A 234 29.31 8.50 4.93
C THR A 234 29.85 7.10 4.73
#